data_AF-A0A382DLY9-F1
#
_entry.id   AF-A0A382DLY9-F1
#
_cell.length_a   1.000
_cell.length_b   1.000
_cell.length_c   1.000
_cell.angle_alpha   90.00
_cell.angle_beta   90.00
_cell.angle_gamma   90.00
#
_symmetry.space_group_name_H-M   'P 1'
#
loop_
_entity.id
_entity.type
_entity.pdbx_description
1 polymer ?
#
loop_
_entity_poly.entity_id
_entity_poly.type
_entity_poly.pdbx_seq_one_letter_code
_entity_poly.pdbx_strand_id
1 'polypeptide(L)'
;MKQNGLIIGLVLVASLISTSMFTVHLTQSAVVLELSKPKKIISEPGLYFKIPVIQKVRYFSKQLLDNDSPPTEVLTRDKKNLLIDNFSL
;
A
#
# COMPACT_ATOMS: atom_id res chain seq x y z
N MET A 1 -15.04 -35.33 18.92
CA MET A 1 -14.64 -34.02 19.49
C MET A 1 -13.14 -33.71 19.36
N LYS A 2 -12.24 -34.66 19.69
CA LYS A 2 -10.77 -34.46 19.61
C LYS A 2 -10.24 -34.27 18.17
N GLN A 3 -10.84 -34.94 17.18
CA GLN A 3 -10.44 -34.81 15.77
C GLN A 3 -10.90 -33.49 15.15
N ASN A 4 -12.12 -33.02 15.46
CA ASN A 4 -12.60 -31.71 15.02
C ASN A 4 -11.71 -30.59 15.56
N GLY A 5 -11.24 -30.68 16.82
CA GLY A 5 -10.29 -29.71 17.39
C GLY A 5 -8.95 -29.68 16.65
N LEU A 6 -8.45 -30.84 16.22
CA LEU A 6 -7.21 -30.94 15.45
C LEU A 6 -7.38 -30.34 14.04
N ILE A 7 -8.51 -30.60 13.39
CA ILE A 7 -8.86 -30.01 12.08
C ILE A 7 -8.98 -28.49 12.19
N ILE A 8 -9.65 -27.98 13.22
CA ILE A 8 -9.79 -26.52 13.46
C ILE A 8 -8.43 -25.87 13.69
N GLY A 9 -7.57 -26.50 14.51
CA GLY A 9 -6.21 -26.02 14.74
C GLY A 9 -5.37 -25.97 13.47
N LEU A 10 -5.45 -27.01 12.62
CA LEU A 10 -4.74 -27.05 11.35
C LEU A 10 -5.19 -25.92 10.40
N VAL A 11 -6.49 -25.69 10.31
CA VAL A 11 -7.06 -24.62 9.47
C VAL A 11 -6.62 -23.24 9.95
N LEU A 12 -6.59 -23.01 11.27
CA LEU A 12 -6.11 -21.74 11.85
C LEU A 12 -4.65 -21.47 11.50
N VAL A 13 -3.78 -22.47 11.64
CA VAL A 13 -2.35 -22.32 11.31
C VAL A 13 -2.15 -22.07 9.82
N ALA A 14 -2.84 -22.80 8.95
CA ALA A 14 -2.78 -22.60 7.50
C ALA A 14 -3.24 -21.17 7.11
N SER A 15 -4.31 -20.68 7.73
CA SER A 15 -4.82 -19.32 7.48
C SER A 15 -3.83 -18.23 7.91
N LEU A 16 -3.10 -18.43 9.02
CA LEU A 16 -2.10 -17.50 9.49
C LEU A 16 -0.88 -17.43 8.56
N ILE A 17 -0.44 -18.58 8.03
CA ILE A 17 0.68 -18.65 7.08
C ILE A 17 0.28 -17.95 5.78
N SER A 18 -0.92 -18.23 5.26
CA SER A 18 -1.41 -17.62 4.03
C SER A 18 -1.52 -16.09 4.11
N THR A 19 -1.86 -15.54 5.28
CA THR A 19 -2.02 -14.09 5.47
C THR A 19 -0.71 -13.37 5.80
N SER A 20 0.31 -14.12 6.21
CA SER A 20 1.67 -13.64 6.50
C SER A 20 2.50 -13.40 5.23
N MET A 21 2.23 -14.14 4.15
CA MET A 21 3.01 -14.06 2.92
C MET A 21 2.49 -12.96 1.99
N PHE A 22 3.38 -12.16 1.40
CA PHE A 22 3.05 -11.16 0.39
C PHE A 22 4.15 -10.99 -0.65
N THR A 23 3.79 -10.56 -1.86
CA THR A 23 4.74 -10.44 -3.00
C THR A 23 4.81 -9.00 -3.49
N VAL A 24 6.01 -8.54 -3.82
CA VAL A 24 6.28 -7.23 -4.41
C VAL A 24 6.67 -7.42 -5.87
N HIS A 25 5.97 -6.74 -6.78
CA HIS A 25 6.25 -6.74 -8.21
C HIS A 25 7.23 -5.62 -8.56
N LEU A 26 7.91 -5.73 -9.70
CA LEU A 26 8.88 -4.73 -10.19
C LEU A 26 8.32 -3.31 -10.31
N THR A 27 7.03 -3.19 -10.63
CA THR A 27 6.34 -1.90 -10.85
C THR A 27 5.80 -1.27 -9.57
N GLN A 28 5.92 -1.95 -8.42
CA GLN A 28 5.38 -1.51 -7.15
C GLN A 28 6.42 -1.55 -6.04
N SER A 29 6.33 -0.59 -5.13
CA SER A 29 7.03 -0.60 -3.85
C SER A 29 6.03 -0.94 -2.75
N ALA A 30 6.46 -1.69 -1.73
CA ALA A 30 5.63 -2.03 -0.59
C ALA A 30 6.13 -1.33 0.68
N VAL A 31 5.25 -0.63 1.38
CA VAL A 31 5.52 -0.06 2.69
C VAL A 31 4.83 -0.92 3.75
N VAL A 32 5.62 -1.46 4.66
CA VAL A 32 5.15 -2.22 5.81
C VAL A 32 4.89 -1.25 6.96
N LEU A 33 3.62 -1.12 7.31
CA LEU A 33 3.12 -0.29 8.38
C LEU A 33 2.89 -1.15 9.63
N GLU A 34 3.42 -0.72 10.76
CA GLU A 34 3.16 -1.30 12.08
C GLU A 34 2.38 -0.26 12.89
N LEU A 35 1.12 -0.56 13.21
CA LEU A 35 0.22 0.36 13.93
C LEU A 35 0.19 1.78 13.31
N SER A 36 0.09 1.84 11.98
CA SER A 36 0.10 3.08 11.20
C SER A 36 1.43 3.86 11.18
N LYS A 37 2.50 3.30 11.74
CA LYS A 37 3.86 3.83 11.61
C LYS A 37 4.63 3.07 10.52
N PRO A 38 5.35 3.75 9.62
CA PRO A 38 6.19 3.07 8.63
C PRO A 38 7.37 2.40 9.33
N LYS A 39 7.45 1.07 9.23
CA LYS A 39 8.57 0.28 9.78
C LYS A 39 9.64 0.03 8.74
N LYS A 40 9.22 -0.35 7.53
CA LYS A 40 10.13 -0.73 6.44
C LYS A 40 9.53 -0.38 5.10
N ILE A 41 10.39 0.09 4.20
CA ILE A 41 10.07 0.29 2.78
C ILE A 41 10.82 -0.79 2.00
N ILE A 42 10.10 -1.53 1.17
CA ILE A 42 10.62 -2.61 0.33
C ILE A 42 10.40 -2.18 -1.12
N SER A 43 11.51 -1.93 -1.83
CA SER A 43 11.51 -1.49 -3.25
C SER A 43 11.92 -2.62 -4.20
N GLU A 44 12.53 -3.67 -3.66
CA GLU A 44 12.98 -4.82 -4.46
C GLU A 44 11.82 -5.80 -4.67
N PRO A 45 11.67 -6.35 -5.89
CA PRO A 45 10.69 -7.37 -6.17
C PRO A 45 11.07 -8.68 -5.45
N GLY A 46 10.07 -9.37 -4.92
CA GLY A 46 10.32 -10.62 -4.21
C GLY A 46 9.17 -11.04 -3.31
N LEU A 47 9.37 -12.20 -2.68
CA LEU A 47 8.49 -12.76 -1.68
C LEU A 47 8.92 -12.31 -0.28
N TYR A 48 8.00 -11.75 0.49
CA TYR A 48 8.26 -11.25 1.83
C TYR A 48 7.21 -11.77 2.81
N PHE A 49 7.59 -11.77 4.08
CA PHE A 49 6.72 -12.16 5.18
C PHE A 49 6.45 -10.97 6.09
N LYS A 50 5.22 -10.86 6.59
CA LYS A 50 4.78 -9.86 7.56
C LYS A 50 4.13 -10.57 8.73
N ILE A 51 4.12 -9.94 9.90
CA ILE A 51 3.35 -10.45 11.03
C ILE A 51 1.86 -10.26 10.72
N PRO A 52 1.07 -11.34 10.57
CA PRO A 52 -0.37 -11.22 10.34
C PRO A 52 -1.00 -10.49 11.54
N VAL A 53 -2.06 -9.71 11.30
CA VAL A 53 -2.77 -8.85 12.29
C VAL A 53 -2.11 -7.50 12.58
N ILE A 54 -0.84 -7.45 12.97
CA ILE A 54 -0.18 -6.20 13.41
C ILE A 54 0.30 -5.35 12.21
N GLN A 55 0.87 -6.02 11.21
CA GLN A 55 1.52 -5.35 10.09
C GLN A 55 0.60 -5.27 8.87
N LYS A 56 0.43 -4.06 8.35
CA LYS A 56 -0.31 -3.78 7.12
C LYS A 56 0.69 -3.47 6.01
N VAL A 57 0.46 -4.02 4.83
CA VAL A 57 1.27 -3.71 3.65
C VAL A 57 0.47 -2.77 2.77
N ARG A 58 1.10 -1.67 2.35
CA ARG A 58 0.57 -0.74 1.34
C ARG A 58 1.48 -0.75 0.15
N TYR A 59 0.90 -0.94 -1.03
CA TYR A 59 1.62 -0.92 -2.29
C TYR A 59 1.51 0.47 -2.90
N PHE A 60 2.61 0.94 -3.46
CA PHE A 60 2.71 2.20 -4.19
C PHE A 60 3.27 1.90 -5.57
N SER A 61 2.66 2.44 -6.62
CA SER A 61 3.19 2.33 -7.97
C SER A 61 4.48 3.13 -8.09
N LYS A 62 5.49 2.55 -8.74
CA LYS A 62 6.75 3.22 -9.08
C LYS A 62 6.76 3.79 -10.51
N GLN A 63 5.61 3.73 -11.18
CA GLN A 63 5.44 4.23 -12.55
C GLN A 63 5.22 5.74 -12.50
N LEU A 64 5.74 6.45 -13.50
CA LEU A 64 5.37 7.85 -13.73
C LEU A 64 3.87 7.87 -14.02
N LEU A 65 3.13 8.58 -13.20
CA LEU A 65 1.69 8.73 -13.35
C LEU A 65 1.46 10.16 -13.83
N ASP A 66 0.98 10.29 -15.06
CA ASP A 66 0.57 11.58 -15.59
C ASP A 66 -0.56 12.12 -14.73
N ASN A 67 -0.33 13.29 -14.12
CA ASN A 67 -1.30 13.92 -13.24
C ASN A 67 -1.97 15.07 -13.98
N ASP A 68 -3.06 14.76 -14.66
CA ASP A 68 -3.95 15.74 -15.32
C ASP A 68 -4.95 16.30 -14.28
N SER A 69 -4.49 17.28 -13.50
CA SER A 69 -5.35 17.99 -12.55
C SER A 69 -6.20 19.01 -13.30
N PRO A 70 -7.53 19.07 -13.07
CA PRO A 70 -8.36 20.06 -13.73
C PRO A 70 -7.89 21.49 -13.38
N PRO A 71 -7.94 22.43 -14.34
CA PRO A 71 -7.47 23.77 -14.11
C PRO A 71 -8.20 24.44 -12.94
N THR A 72 -7.44 25.06 -12.04
CA THR A 72 -8.00 25.69 -10.85
C THR A 72 -7.94 27.21 -10.99
N GLU A 73 -9.06 27.87 -10.70
CA GLU A 73 -9.12 29.32 -10.62
C GLU A 73 -8.57 29.82 -9.27
N VAL A 74 -7.55 30.67 -9.33
CA VAL A 74 -6.95 31.28 -8.14
C VAL A 74 -7.06 32.80 -8.25
N LEU A 75 -7.57 33.43 -7.20
CA LEU A 75 -7.65 34.89 -7.09
C LEU A 75 -6.31 35.43 -6.61
N THR A 76 -5.68 36.27 -7.44
CA THR A 76 -4.44 36.96 -7.05
C THR A 76 -4.71 38.07 -6.04
N ARG A 77 -3.65 38.55 -5.36
CA ARG A 77 -3.76 39.69 -4.42
C ARG A 77 -4.31 40.94 -5.09
N ASP A 78 -4.12 41.06 -6.39
CA ASP A 78 -4.60 42.17 -7.23
C ASP A 78 -6.03 41.94 -7.76
N LYS A 79 -6.76 40.96 -7.23
CA LYS A 79 -8.13 40.57 -7.62
C LYS A 79 -8.28 40.19 -9.09
N LYS A 80 -7.22 39.70 -9.73
CA LYS A 80 -7.30 39.08 -11.05
C LYS A 80 -7.50 37.58 -10.90
N ASN A 81 -8.42 37.03 -11.68
CA ASN A 81 -8.61 35.58 -11.81
C ASN A 81 -7.50 35.02 -12.69
N LEU A 82 -6.74 34.07 -12.17
CA LEU A 82 -5.80 33.28 -12.95
C LEU A 82 -6.30 31.85 -13.03
N LEU A 83 -6.27 31.30 -14.24
CA LEU A 83 -6.62 29.93 -14.54
C LEU A 83 -5.30 29.16 -14.57
N ILE A 84 -5.01 28.41 -13.50
CA ILE A 84 -3.73 27.71 -13.34
C ILE A 84 -3.94 26.27 -13.76
N ASP A 85 -3.23 25.89 -14.81
CA ASP A 85 -3.07 24.50 -15.22
C ASP A 85 -1.83 23.92 -14.54
N ASN A 86 -1.97 22.75 -13.93
CA ASN A 86 -0.88 22.05 -13.27
C ASN A 86 -0.64 20.72 -13.99
N PHE A 87 0.37 20.74 -14.86
CA PHE A 87 0.88 19.55 -15.52
C PHE A 87 2.17 19.11 -14.81
N SER A 88 2.18 17.90 -14.27
CA SER A 88 3.37 17.32 -13.64
C SER A 88 3.57 15.89 -14.14
N LEU A 89 4.73 15.66 -14.77
CA LEU A 89 5.23 14.38 -15.31
C LEU A 89 5.95 13.53 -14.25
#